data_AF-A0A0D3RI76-F1
#
_entry.id   AF-A0A0D3RI76-F1
#
_cell.length_a   1.000
_cell.length_b   1.000
_cell.length_c   1.000
_cell.angle_alpha   90.00
_cell.angle_beta   90.00
_cell.angle_gamma   90.00
#
_symmetry.space_group_name_H-M   'P 1'
#
loop_
_entity.id
_entity.type
_entity.pdbx_description
1 polymer ?
#
loop_
_entity_poly.entity_id
_entity_poly.type
_entity_poly.pdbx_seq_one_letter_code
_entity_poly.pdbx_strand_id
1 'polypeptide(L)'
;CGDETTKPAYINTFQRGPEESVWETVPQPSCETFKHGGPNGFLDLSIKEAGAPAKQWKYTDAPDADARAVQAAYWALTWAKEQGKLSEISGTVAKAAKMGDYLRYAMFDKYFKKIGNCVGPTTCAAGTGKDAEHYLLS
;
A
#
# COMPACT_ATOMS: atom_id res chain seq x y z
N CYS A 1 3.14 1.41 -17.93
CA CYS A 1 3.64 0.02 -17.76
C CYS A 1 4.82 -0.23 -18.69
N GLY A 2 5.94 0.45 -18.48
CA GLY A 2 7.08 0.38 -19.39
C GLY A 2 6.85 1.02 -20.77
N ASP A 3 5.80 1.81 -20.98
CA ASP A 3 5.58 2.51 -22.26
C ASP A 3 6.49 3.75 -22.43
N GLU A 4 7.21 4.15 -21.39
CA GLU A 4 8.16 5.28 -21.33
C GLU A 4 7.58 6.65 -21.68
N THR A 5 6.26 6.76 -21.86
CA THR A 5 5.59 7.94 -22.41
C THR A 5 4.46 8.44 -21.52
N THR A 6 3.75 7.54 -20.86
CA THR A 6 2.64 7.86 -19.94
C THR A 6 3.18 8.46 -18.63
N LYS A 7 2.58 9.59 -18.20
CA LYS A 7 2.97 10.31 -16.98
C LYS A 7 1.75 10.60 -16.09
N PRO A 8 1.87 10.56 -14.75
CA PRO A 8 3.05 10.12 -13.98
C PRO A 8 3.26 8.59 -14.07
N ALA A 9 4.51 8.14 -13.90
CA ALA A 9 4.85 6.72 -13.85
C ALA A 9 4.85 6.22 -12.40
N TYR A 10 4.19 5.10 -12.13
CA TYR A 10 4.23 4.44 -10.83
C TYR A 10 5.52 3.62 -10.67
N ILE A 11 6.27 3.92 -9.61
CA ILE A 11 7.53 3.27 -9.27
C ILE A 11 7.54 2.85 -7.80
N ASN A 12 8.48 2.00 -7.42
CA ASN A 12 8.83 1.73 -6.03
C ASN A 12 10.35 1.61 -5.88
N THR A 13 10.83 1.67 -4.63
CA THR A 13 12.24 1.60 -4.27
C THR A 13 12.49 0.55 -3.19
N PHE A 14 12.08 0.81 -1.94
CA PHE A 14 12.38 -0.04 -0.77
C PHE A 14 11.72 -1.42 -0.85
N GLN A 15 12.51 -2.49 -0.80
CA GLN A 15 12.06 -3.89 -0.86
C GLN A 15 12.92 -4.88 -0.07
N ARG A 16 14.12 -4.51 0.41
CA ARG A 16 15.13 -5.45 0.92
C ARG A 16 15.40 -5.37 2.42
N GLY A 17 14.45 -4.82 3.18
CA GLY A 17 14.45 -4.87 4.64
C GLY A 17 15.10 -3.65 5.31
N PRO A 18 15.30 -3.70 6.63
CA PRO A 18 15.54 -2.51 7.46
C PRO A 18 16.92 -1.86 7.25
N GLU A 19 17.90 -2.57 6.68
CA GLU A 19 19.22 -2.02 6.38
C GLU A 19 19.31 -1.42 4.97
N GLU A 20 18.25 -1.45 4.17
CA GLU A 20 18.23 -0.79 2.87
C GLU A 20 17.92 0.71 3.03
N SER A 21 18.95 1.55 3.05
CA SER A 21 18.77 2.99 3.05
C SER A 21 18.30 3.52 1.68
N VAL A 22 17.87 4.78 1.65
CA VAL A 22 17.46 5.45 0.41
C VAL A 22 18.56 5.45 -0.68
N TRP A 23 19.83 5.40 -0.26
CA TRP A 23 21.00 5.40 -1.15
C TRP A 23 21.28 4.03 -1.78
N GLU A 24 20.65 2.97 -1.26
CA GLU A 24 20.98 1.60 -1.61
C GLU A 24 19.90 0.92 -2.47
N THR A 25 18.75 1.58 -2.64
CA THR A 25 17.61 1.04 -3.41
C THR A 25 17.91 0.92 -4.92
N VAL A 26 17.13 0.05 -5.59
CA VAL A 26 17.06 -0.01 -7.05
C VAL A 26 15.65 0.45 -7.48
N PRO A 27 15.49 1.68 -8.00
CA PRO A 27 14.18 2.14 -8.48
C PRO A 27 13.63 1.24 -9.59
N GLN A 28 12.40 0.78 -9.42
CA GLN A 28 11.76 -0.21 -10.28
C GLN A 28 10.29 0.16 -10.58
N PRO A 29 9.71 -0.28 -11.71
CA PRO A 29 8.33 0.04 -12.06
C PRO A 29 7.35 -0.76 -11.19
N SER A 30 6.25 -0.13 -10.77
CA SER A 30 5.14 -0.83 -10.10
C SER A 30 4.45 -1.85 -11.02
N CYS A 31 4.44 -1.57 -12.32
CA CYS A 31 3.90 -2.46 -13.36
C CYS A 31 5.06 -3.08 -14.14
N GLU A 32 5.37 -4.33 -13.81
CA GLU A 32 6.50 -5.10 -14.32
C GLU A 32 6.12 -5.89 -15.57
N THR A 33 6.78 -5.57 -16.68
CA THR A 33 6.55 -6.18 -18.00
C THR A 33 7.80 -6.84 -18.59
N PHE A 34 8.91 -6.85 -17.83
CA PHE A 34 10.25 -7.31 -18.21
C PHE A 34 10.90 -6.48 -19.32
N LYS A 35 10.41 -5.25 -19.53
CA LYS A 35 10.97 -4.34 -20.53
C LYS A 35 12.32 -3.75 -20.10
N HIS A 36 12.54 -3.61 -18.80
CA HIS A 36 13.76 -3.04 -18.21
C HIS A 36 14.25 -3.96 -17.09
N GLY A 37 15.51 -3.83 -16.70
CA GLY A 37 16.13 -4.70 -15.69
C GLY A 37 16.76 -5.95 -16.32
N GLY A 38 16.74 -7.06 -15.59
CA GLY A 38 17.25 -8.36 -16.05
C GLY A 38 16.21 -9.18 -16.85
N PRO A 39 16.47 -10.48 -17.08
CA PRO A 39 15.54 -11.38 -17.79
C PRO A 39 14.15 -11.47 -17.15
N ASN A 40 14.07 -11.27 -15.84
CA ASN A 40 12.85 -11.29 -15.04
C ASN A 40 12.42 -9.88 -14.58
N GLY A 41 12.86 -8.85 -15.29
CA GLY A 41 12.73 -7.46 -14.86
C GLY A 41 13.53 -7.19 -13.58
N PHE A 42 12.86 -6.69 -12.55
CA PHE A 42 13.45 -6.43 -11.23
C PHE A 42 12.98 -7.42 -10.14
N LEU A 43 12.15 -8.40 -10.49
CA LEU A 43 11.44 -9.23 -9.51
C LEU A 43 12.36 -10.12 -8.67
N ASP A 44 13.36 -10.73 -9.30
CA ASP A 44 14.31 -11.64 -8.66
C ASP A 44 15.39 -10.94 -7.81
N LEU A 45 15.42 -9.60 -7.81
CA LEU A 45 16.22 -8.81 -6.87
C LEU A 45 15.65 -8.86 -5.45
N SER A 46 14.33 -9.04 -5.32
CA SER A 46 13.62 -8.93 -4.03
C SER A 46 12.99 -10.25 -3.59
N ILE A 47 12.39 -11.01 -4.52
CA ILE A 47 11.68 -12.24 -4.21
C ILE A 47 12.23 -13.38 -5.06
N LYS A 48 12.71 -14.42 -4.38
CA LYS A 48 13.08 -15.68 -5.03
C LYS A 48 11.84 -16.56 -5.16
N GLU A 49 11.51 -16.91 -6.40
CA GLU A 49 10.47 -17.88 -6.71
C GLU A 49 11.08 -19.22 -7.13
N ALA A 50 10.30 -20.31 -7.03
CA ALA A 50 10.74 -21.64 -7.46
C ALA A 50 10.81 -21.76 -8.99
N GLY A 51 10.03 -20.95 -9.70
CA GLY A 51 10.02 -20.86 -11.17
C GLY A 51 10.36 -19.44 -11.65
N ALA A 52 10.27 -19.24 -12.98
CA ALA A 52 10.38 -17.91 -13.55
C ALA A 52 9.16 -17.06 -13.13
N PRO A 53 9.36 -15.84 -12.63
CA PRO A 53 8.26 -15.00 -12.18
C PRO A 53 7.43 -14.52 -13.38
N ALA A 54 6.16 -14.20 -13.11
CA ALA A 54 5.25 -13.67 -14.12
C ALA A 54 5.31 -12.14 -14.20
N LYS A 55 5.01 -11.59 -15.38
CA LYS A 55 4.69 -10.15 -15.54
C LYS A 55 3.53 -9.81 -14.61
N GLN A 56 3.66 -8.73 -13.86
CA GLN A 56 2.76 -8.45 -12.74
C GLN A 56 2.72 -6.96 -12.41
N TRP A 57 1.83 -6.58 -11.51
CA TRP A 57 1.78 -5.23 -10.95
C TRP A 57 1.69 -5.31 -9.43
N LYS A 58 2.33 -4.35 -8.75
CA LYS A 58 2.31 -4.21 -7.30
C LYS A 58 2.32 -2.74 -6.92
N TYR A 59 1.48 -2.39 -5.94
CA TYR A 59 1.40 -1.06 -5.36
C TYR A 59 1.59 -1.17 -3.84
N THR A 60 2.02 -0.08 -3.21
CA THR A 60 2.24 -0.02 -1.77
C THR A 60 1.52 1.22 -1.27
N ASP A 61 0.61 1.01 -0.33
CA ASP A 61 -0.07 2.09 0.35
C ASP A 61 0.89 2.75 1.36
N ALA A 62 0.68 4.05 1.60
CA ALA A 62 1.30 4.77 2.71
C ALA A 62 0.17 5.19 3.66
N PRO A 63 -0.17 4.37 4.68
CA PRO A 63 -1.39 4.55 5.46
C PRO A 63 -1.50 5.90 6.17
N ASP A 64 -0.37 6.52 6.50
CA ASP A 64 -0.33 7.87 7.06
C ASP A 64 -0.82 8.94 6.07
N ALA A 65 -0.52 8.79 4.78
CA ALA A 65 -0.94 9.71 3.73
C ALA A 65 -2.45 9.60 3.45
N ASP A 66 -2.96 8.38 3.34
CA ASP A 66 -4.39 8.14 3.15
C ASP A 66 -5.20 8.58 4.38
N ALA A 67 -4.72 8.28 5.59
CA ALA A 67 -5.34 8.79 6.83
C ALA A 67 -5.32 10.33 6.89
N ARG A 68 -4.23 10.98 6.48
CA ARG A 68 -4.12 12.44 6.41
C ARG A 68 -5.11 13.03 5.40
N ALA A 69 -5.34 12.37 4.27
CA ALA A 69 -6.36 12.78 3.30
C ALA A 69 -7.78 12.66 3.87
N VAL A 70 -8.08 11.58 4.59
CA VAL A 70 -9.35 11.41 5.33
C VAL A 70 -9.51 12.51 6.39
N GLN A 71 -8.46 12.82 7.14
CA GLN A 71 -8.43 13.90 8.13
C GLN A 71 -8.70 15.27 7.49
N ALA A 72 -8.09 15.56 6.34
CA ALA A 72 -8.33 16.81 5.62
C ALA A 72 -9.78 16.91 5.11
N ALA A 73 -10.33 15.79 4.61
CA ALA A 73 -11.73 15.73 4.17
C ALA A 73 -12.72 15.94 5.32
N TYR A 74 -12.40 15.50 6.54
CA TYR A 74 -13.19 15.81 7.74
C TYR A 74 -13.27 17.33 7.98
N TRP A 75 -12.14 18.05 7.89
CA TRP A 75 -12.16 19.50 8.07
C TRP A 75 -12.92 20.22 6.95
N ALA A 76 -12.74 19.79 5.70
CA ALA A 76 -13.52 20.32 4.58
C ALA A 76 -15.03 20.11 4.77
N LEU A 77 -15.44 18.93 5.25
CA LEU A 77 -16.83 18.62 5.62
C LEU A 77 -17.36 19.58 6.69
N THR A 78 -16.59 19.81 7.75
CA THR A 78 -16.95 20.72 8.85
C THR A 78 -17.14 22.15 8.35
N TRP A 79 -16.16 22.70 7.64
CA TRP A 79 -16.21 24.08 7.15
C TRP A 79 -17.28 24.28 6.06
N ALA A 80 -17.47 23.31 5.17
CA ALA A 80 -18.51 23.40 4.15
C ALA A 80 -19.92 23.35 4.76
N LYS A 81 -20.11 22.58 5.84
CA LYS A 81 -21.37 22.59 6.59
C LYS A 81 -21.64 23.96 7.23
N GLU A 82 -20.65 24.55 7.89
CA GLU A 82 -20.76 25.89 8.49
C GLU A 82 -21.11 26.97 7.46
N GLN A 83 -20.60 26.83 6.24
CA GLN A 83 -20.87 27.77 5.15
C GLN A 83 -22.15 27.45 4.34
N GLY A 84 -22.87 26.36 4.65
CA GLY A 84 -24.03 25.91 3.88
C GLY A 84 -23.69 25.39 2.47
N LYS A 85 -22.44 24.98 2.24
CA LYS A 85 -21.89 24.56 0.93
C LYS A 85 -21.57 23.06 0.84
N LEU A 86 -22.15 22.24 1.71
CA LEU A 86 -21.86 20.81 1.75
C LEU A 86 -22.12 20.11 0.40
N SER A 87 -23.16 20.51 -0.33
CA SER A 87 -23.49 19.93 -1.63
C SER A 87 -22.33 20.02 -2.63
N GLU A 88 -21.53 21.09 -2.57
CA GLU A 88 -20.39 21.33 -3.47
C GLU A 88 -19.26 20.31 -3.31
N ILE A 89 -19.11 19.71 -2.12
CA ILE A 89 -18.00 18.79 -1.80
C ILE A 89 -18.43 17.36 -1.48
N SER A 90 -19.74 17.07 -1.51
CA SER A 90 -20.33 15.78 -1.11
C SER A 90 -19.66 14.58 -1.79
N GLY A 91 -19.37 14.67 -3.09
CA GLY A 91 -18.66 13.63 -3.83
C GLY A 91 -17.21 13.41 -3.39
N THR A 92 -16.50 14.46 -2.98
CA THR A 92 -15.13 14.36 -2.46
C THR A 92 -15.13 13.72 -1.07
N VAL A 93 -16.09 14.07 -0.21
CA VAL A 93 -16.26 13.44 1.11
C VAL A 93 -16.57 11.95 0.96
N ALA A 94 -17.42 11.57 0.00
CA ALA A 94 -17.70 10.16 -0.29
C ALA A 94 -16.45 9.39 -0.76
N LYS A 95 -15.59 10.01 -1.57
CA LYS A 95 -14.30 9.41 -1.97
C LYS A 95 -13.37 9.22 -0.77
N ALA A 96 -13.28 10.19 0.13
CA ALA A 96 -12.50 10.05 1.37
C ALA A 96 -13.04 8.94 2.28
N ALA A 97 -14.37 8.81 2.39
CA ALA A 97 -14.97 7.70 3.13
C ALA A 97 -14.61 6.34 2.52
N LYS A 98 -14.66 6.22 1.19
CA LYS A 98 -14.23 5.00 0.47
C LYS A 98 -12.74 4.70 0.69
N MET A 99 -11.88 5.73 0.66
CA MET A 99 -10.46 5.59 0.97
C MET A 99 -10.26 5.03 2.39
N GLY A 100 -10.93 5.60 3.39
CA GLY A 100 -10.90 5.09 4.76
C GLY A 100 -11.42 3.66 4.92
N ASP A 101 -12.34 3.22 4.06
CA ASP A 101 -12.83 1.84 4.05
C ASP A 101 -11.77 0.84 3.55
N TYR A 102 -11.02 1.18 2.50
CA TYR A 102 -9.90 0.37 2.03
C TYR A 102 -8.68 0.44 2.95
N LEU A 103 -8.46 1.58 3.62
CA LEU A 103 -7.38 1.80 4.59
C LEU A 103 -7.40 0.79 5.75
N ARG A 104 -8.53 0.10 5.98
CA ARG A 104 -8.63 -1.01 6.94
C ARG A 104 -7.64 -2.15 6.64
N TYR A 105 -7.12 -2.29 5.42
CA TYR A 105 -6.04 -3.24 5.14
C TYR A 105 -4.77 -2.96 5.97
N ALA A 106 -4.49 -1.70 6.32
CA ALA A 106 -3.35 -1.33 7.16
C ALA A 106 -3.51 -1.76 8.63
N MET A 107 -4.66 -2.33 9.02
CA MET A 107 -4.93 -2.78 10.39
C MET A 107 -4.60 -4.25 10.62
N PHE A 108 -4.20 -5.00 9.59
CA PHE A 108 -3.92 -6.42 9.68
C PHE A 108 -2.43 -6.70 9.73
N ASP A 109 -2.05 -7.77 10.46
CA ASP A 109 -0.75 -8.39 10.27
C ASP A 109 -0.49 -8.65 8.77
N LYS A 110 0.76 -8.45 8.33
CA LYS A 110 1.19 -8.56 6.92
C LYS A 110 0.74 -9.85 6.23
N TYR A 111 0.65 -10.95 6.98
CA TYR A 111 0.25 -12.26 6.49
C TYR A 111 -1.02 -12.79 7.19
N PHE A 112 -1.84 -11.90 7.75
CA PHE A 112 -3.06 -12.22 8.49
C PHE A 112 -2.82 -13.25 9.61
N LYS A 113 -1.67 -13.17 10.29
CA LYS A 113 -1.39 -13.96 11.49
C LYS A 113 -2.16 -13.42 12.68
N LYS A 114 -2.50 -14.32 13.61
CA LYS A 114 -3.18 -13.94 14.86
C LYS A 114 -2.30 -13.00 15.68
N ILE A 115 -2.86 -11.89 16.14
CA ILE A 115 -2.14 -10.90 16.95
C ILE A 115 -1.88 -11.43 18.37
N GLY A 116 -0.71 -11.09 18.91
CA GLY A 116 -0.29 -11.39 20.28
C GLY A 116 0.65 -12.58 20.37
N ASN A 117 1.86 -12.36 20.91
CA ASN A 117 2.91 -13.38 21.08
C ASN A 117 3.20 -14.21 19.81
N CYS A 118 3.06 -13.57 18.63
CA CYS A 118 3.34 -14.18 17.33
C CYS A 118 4.85 -14.30 17.12
N VAL A 119 5.44 -15.37 17.65
CA VAL A 119 6.87 -15.66 17.56
C VAL A 119 7.07 -16.93 16.75
N GLY A 120 7.98 -16.87 15.78
CA GLY A 120 8.28 -17.95 14.84
C GLY A 120 7.28 -18.01 13.69
N PRO A 121 7.73 -17.93 12.41
CA PRO A 121 6.83 -17.82 11.26
C PRO A 121 6.00 -19.10 11.00
N THR A 122 6.55 -20.27 11.36
CA THR A 122 5.90 -21.58 11.21
C THR A 122 5.02 -21.94 12.42
N THR A 123 5.26 -21.34 13.58
CA THR A 123 4.55 -21.61 14.84
C THR A 123 3.42 -20.64 15.11
N CYS A 124 3.57 -19.38 14.68
CA CYS A 124 2.51 -18.39 14.83
C CYS A 124 1.27 -18.78 14.00
N ALA A 125 0.14 -18.91 14.68
CA ALA A 125 -1.12 -19.33 14.08
C ALA A 125 -1.65 -18.29 13.07
N ALA A 126 -2.32 -18.77 12.02
CA ALA A 126 -3.13 -17.90 11.17
C ALA A 126 -4.31 -17.33 11.96
N GLY A 127 -4.69 -16.10 11.68
CA GLY A 127 -5.93 -15.53 12.20
C GLY A 127 -7.17 -16.10 11.51
N THR A 128 -8.31 -16.00 12.18
CA THR A 128 -9.64 -16.25 11.64
C THR A 128 -10.49 -15.01 11.81
N GLY A 129 -10.67 -14.26 10.72
CA GLY A 129 -11.41 -13.00 10.75
C GLY A 129 -10.58 -11.87 11.36
N LYS A 130 -11.09 -11.25 12.43
CA LYS A 130 -10.53 -10.02 12.99
C LYS A 130 -9.47 -10.21 14.08
N ASP A 131 -9.17 -11.44 14.47
CA ASP A 131 -8.09 -11.71 15.43
C ASP A 131 -6.68 -11.51 14.82
N ALA A 132 -6.60 -11.22 13.51
CA ALA A 132 -5.42 -10.72 12.81
C ALA A 132 -5.34 -9.18 12.74
N GLU A 133 -6.36 -8.45 13.23
CA GLU A 133 -6.36 -6.99 13.27
C GLU A 133 -5.62 -6.50 14.53
N HIS A 134 -4.56 -5.70 14.36
CA HIS A 134 -3.91 -4.97 15.44
C HIS A 134 -4.51 -3.58 15.68
N TYR A 135 -5.45 -3.13 14.83
CA TYR A 135 -6.18 -1.86 14.95
C TYR A 135 -5.31 -0.59 14.97
N LEU A 136 -4.13 -0.66 14.35
CA LEU A 136 -3.23 0.48 14.15
C LEU A 136 -3.06 0.71 12.64
N LEU A 137 -2.50 1.86 12.24
CA LEU A 137 -2.08 2.10 10.86
C LEU A 137 -0.62 1.63 10.71
N SER A 138 -0.41 0.48 10.07
CA SER A 138 0.92 -0.17 9.89
C SER A 138 1.81 0.50 8.87
#